data_AF-S5MS96-F1
#
_entry.id   AF-S5MS96-F1
#
_cell.length_a   1.000
_cell.length_b   1.000
_cell.length_c   1.000
_cell.angle_alpha   90.00
_cell.angle_beta   90.00
_cell.angle_gamma   90.00
#
_symmetry.space_group_name_H-M   'P 1'
#
loop_
_entity.id
_entity.type
_entity.pdbx_description
1 polymer ?
#
loop_
_entity_poly.entity_id
_entity_poly.type
_entity_poly.pdbx_seq_one_letter_code
_entity_poly.pdbx_strand_id
1 'polypeptide(L)' 'MLAVPEKGVFVKTGSQSDICQLFDEAALIQLIIDGAVHPVSRAPLSADMIISKDECCFDTTKGSFIIP' A
#
# COMPACT_ATOMS: atom_id res chain seq x y z
N MET A 1 -8.01 9.37 1.50
CA MET A 1 -8.05 10.60 2.33
C MET A 1 -6.64 11.15 2.42
N LEU A 2 -6.40 12.46 2.26
CA LEU A 2 -5.06 13.05 2.43
C LEU A 2 -4.80 13.37 3.91
N ALA A 3 -4.88 12.35 4.76
CA ALA A 3 -4.69 12.45 6.19
C ALA A 3 -3.93 11.21 6.69
N VAL A 4 -3.36 11.31 7.90
CA VAL A 4 -2.79 10.15 8.57
C VAL A 4 -3.95 9.24 9.01
N PRO A 5 -3.99 7.97 8.59
CA PRO A 5 -5.10 7.09 8.93
C PRO A 5 -5.04 6.65 10.39
N GLU A 6 -6.20 6.47 11.03
CA GLU A 6 -6.28 5.83 12.36
C GLU A 6 -5.93 4.33 12.28
N LYS A 7 -6.35 3.68 11.19
CA LYS A 7 -6.01 2.29 10.86
C LYS A 7 -5.38 2.22 9.48
N GLY A 8 -4.10 1.87 9.48
CA GLY A 8 -3.29 1.80 8.27
C GLY A 8 -3.05 0.39 7.78
N VAL A 9 -3.04 0.20 6.46
CA VAL A 9 -2.64 -1.03 5.77
C VAL A 9 -1.51 -0.72 4.81
N PHE A 10 -0.43 -1.50 4.85
CA PHE A 10 0.65 -1.38 3.87
C PHE A 10 0.27 -2.11 2.58
N VAL A 11 0.41 -1.42 1.46
CA VAL A 11 0.12 -1.94 0.12
C VAL A 11 1.32 -1.67 -0.78
N LYS A 12 1.83 -2.69 -1.49
CA LYS A 12 2.86 -2.54 -2.52
C LYS A 12 2.35 -1.61 -3.61
N THR A 13 3.25 -0.86 -4.26
CA THR A 13 2.88 -0.09 -5.45
C THR A 13 2.57 -0.99 -6.66
N GLY A 14 2.94 -2.27 -6.63
CA GLY A 14 2.57 -3.28 -7.62
C GLY A 14 3.05 -4.65 -7.14
N SER A 15 2.54 -5.74 -7.73
CA SER A 15 2.92 -7.12 -7.34
C SER A 15 4.44 -7.36 -7.31
N GLN A 16 5.17 -6.76 -8.25
CA GLN A 16 6.62 -6.89 -8.41
C GLN A 16 7.41 -5.73 -7.79
N SER A 17 6.75 -4.85 -7.03
CA SER A 17 7.42 -3.73 -6.39
C SER A 17 7.80 -4.07 -4.96
N ASP A 18 9.00 -3.70 -4.56
CA ASP A 18 9.43 -3.77 -3.17
C ASP A 18 9.01 -2.51 -2.39
N ILE A 19 8.41 -1.52 -3.03
CA ILE A 19 7.95 -0.29 -2.37
C ILE A 19 6.53 -0.49 -1.87
N CYS A 20 6.33 -0.25 -0.59
CA CYS A 20 5.02 -0.28 0.07
C CYS A 20 4.60 1.12 0.54
N GLN A 21 3.30 1.37 0.51
CA GLN A 21 2.67 2.64 0.85
C GLN A 21 1.57 2.41 1.88
N LEU A 22 1.35 3.40 2.75
CA LEU A 22 0.34 3.32 3.79
C LEU A 22 -1.00 3.82 3.25
N PHE A 23 -2.02 2.98 3.35
CA PHE A 23 -3.40 3.30 3.00
C PHE A 23 -4.27 3.31 4.25
N ASP A 24 -5.31 4.14 4.23
CA ASP A 24 -6.43 4.00 5.16
C ASP A 24 -7.19 2.71 4.87
N GLU A 25 -7.46 1.91 5.91
CA GLU A 25 -8.13 0.60 5.79
C GLU A 25 -9.48 0.71 5.06
N ALA A 26 -10.34 1.64 5.48
CA ALA A 26 -11.68 1.79 4.91
C ALA A 26 -11.62 2.30 3.47
N ALA A 27 -10.71 3.24 3.18
CA ALA A 27 -10.50 3.73 1.83
C ALA A 27 -10.00 2.62 0.89
N LEU A 28 -9.09 1.75 1.35
CA LEU A 28 -8.59 0.62 0.57
C LEU A 28 -9.71 -0.39 0.28
N ILE A 29 -10.53 -0.72 1.28
CA ILE A 29 -11.69 -1.60 1.11
C ILE A 29 -12.63 -1.05 0.03
N GLN A 30 -12.92 0.25 0.07
CA GLN A 30 -13.78 0.89 -0.94
C GLN A 30 -13.18 0.79 -2.35
N LEU A 31 -11.86 1.00 -2.50
CA LEU A 31 -11.18 0.83 -3.80
C LEU A 31 -11.32 -0.59 -4.34
N ILE A 32 -11.23 -1.60 -3.46
CA ILE A 32 -11.39 -3.01 -3.85
C ILE A 32 -12.84 -3.29 -4.27
N ILE A 33 -13.82 -2.83 -3.49
CA ILE A 33 -15.26 -2.98 -3.78
C ILE A 33 -15.62 -2.35 -5.12
N ASP A 34 -15.07 -1.16 -5.41
CA ASP A 34 -15.33 -0.42 -6.64
C ASP A 34 -14.60 -1.01 -7.86
N GLY A 35 -13.78 -2.05 -7.69
CA GLY A 35 -12.96 -2.62 -8.75
C GLY A 35 -11.92 -1.62 -9.28
N ALA A 36 -11.50 -0.67 -8.45
CA ALA A 36 -10.56 0.37 -8.82
C ALA A 36 -9.12 -0.17 -8.91
N VAL A 37 -8.26 0.63 -9.53
CA VAL A 37 -6.81 0.38 -9.59
C VAL A 37 -6.09 1.08 -8.45
N HIS A 38 -4.87 0.65 -8.17
CA HIS A 38 -3.97 1.29 -7.22
C HIS A 38 -3.83 2.80 -7.56
N PRO A 39 -4.08 3.73 -6.61
CA PRO A 39 -4.18 5.16 -6.94
C PRO A 39 -2.92 5.79 -7.54
N VAL A 40 -1.73 5.32 -7.12
CA VAL A 40 -0.44 5.84 -7.60
C VAL A 40 0.03 5.13 -8.86
N SER A 41 0.31 3.82 -8.79
CA SER A 41 0.85 3.04 -9.91
C SER A 41 -0.16 2.71 -11.02
N ARG A 42 -1.47 2.83 -10.75
CA ARG A 42 -2.56 2.41 -11.64
C ARG A 42 -2.57 0.90 -11.93
N ALA A 43 -1.80 0.09 -11.18
CA ALA A 43 -1.83 -1.36 -11.28
C ALA A 43 -3.16 -1.92 -10.73
N PRO A 44 -3.69 -3.04 -11.26
CA PRO A 44 -4.78 -3.76 -10.62
C PRO A 44 -4.41 -4.12 -9.19
N LEU A 45 -5.33 -3.89 -8.25
CA LEU A 45 -5.14 -4.29 -6.86
C LEU A 45 -5.25 -5.81 -6.77
N SER A 46 -4.30 -6.43 -6.07
CA SER A 46 -4.26 -7.87 -5.84
C SER A 46 -3.85 -8.18 -4.41
N ALA A 47 -4.20 -9.37 -3.93
CA ALA A 47 -3.98 -9.75 -2.53
C ALA A 47 -2.49 -9.80 -2.16
N ASP A 48 -1.61 -10.16 -3.08
CA ASP A 48 -0.14 -10.17 -2.91
C ASP A 48 0.46 -8.77 -2.76
N MET A 49 -0.31 -7.72 -3.05
CA MET A 49 0.09 -6.34 -2.77
C MET A 49 -0.17 -5.95 -1.31
N ILE A 50 -1.00 -6.66 -0.55
CA ILE A 50 -1.29 -6.33 0.85
C ILE A 50 -0.25 -7.00 1.75
N ILE A 51 0.46 -6.21 2.55
CA ILE A 51 1.66 -6.66 3.28
C ILE A 51 1.51 -6.40 4.77
N SER A 52 2.03 -7.32 5.58
CA SER A 52 2.07 -7.14 7.04
C SER A 52 2.93 -5.94 7.40
N LYS A 53 2.56 -5.24 8.48
CA LYS A 53 3.37 -4.14 9.02
C LYS A 53 4.80 -4.56 9.37
N ASP A 54 5.01 -5.84 9.67
CA ASP A 54 6.31 -6.36 10.11
C ASP A 54 7.23 -6.71 8.92
N GLU A 55 6.69 -6.71 7.69
CA GLU A 55 7.42 -7.02 6.45
C GLU A 55 7.83 -5.77 5.66
N CYS A 56 7.32 -4.60 6.03
CA CYS A 56 7.50 -3.34 5.31
C CYS A 56 8.21 -2.31 6.22
N CYS A 57 9.49 -2.05 5.95
CA CYS A 57 10.38 -1.27 6.80
C CYS A 57 10.76 0.06 6.13
N PHE A 58 10.90 1.13 6.91
CA PHE A 58 11.36 2.41 6.38
C PHE A 58 12.86 2.36 6.06
N ASP A 59 13.21 2.51 4.78
CA ASP A 59 14.59 2.68 4.32
C ASP A 59 14.94 4.17 4.29
N THR A 60 15.84 4.58 5.17
CA THR A 60 16.32 5.97 5.30
C THR A 60 17.09 6.46 4.09
N THR A 61 17.71 5.56 3.31
CA THR A 61 18.46 5.88 2.10
C THR A 61 17.52 6.19 0.95
N LYS A 62 16.43 5.42 0.84
CA LYS A 62 15.41 5.60 -0.21
C LYS A 62 14.30 6.57 0.18
N GLY A 63 14.17 6.90 1.46
CA GLY A 63 13.10 7.75 1.98
C GLY A 63 11.71 7.14 1.77
N SER A 64 11.62 5.82 1.72
CA SER A 64 10.40 5.07 1.40
C SER A 64 10.30 3.81 2.27
N PHE A 65 9.08 3.32 2.46
CA PHE A 65 8.91 1.98 3.05
C PHE A 65 9.15 0.93 1.97
N ILE A 66 9.97 -0.06 2.31
CA ILE A 66 10.34 -1.15 1.41
C ILE A 66 10.23 -2.51 2.08
N ILE A 67 10.10 -3.54 1.25
CA ILE A 67 10.29 -4.93 1.64
C ILE A 67 11.79 -5.25 1.48
N PRO A 68 12.49 -5.66 2.56
CA PRO A 68 13.92 -5.96 2.52
C PRO A 68 14.30 -7.14 1.63
#